data_AF-A0A419KRE7-F1
#
_entry.id   AF-A0A419KRE7-F1
#
_cell.length_a   1.000
_cell.length_b   1.000
_cell.length_c   1.000
_cell.angle_alpha   90.00
_cell.angle_beta   90.00
_cell.angle_gamma   90.00
#
_symmetry.space_group_name_H-M   'P 1'
#
loop_
_entity.id
_entity.type
_entity.pdbx_description
1 polymer ?
#
loop_
_entity_poly.entity_id
_entity_poly.type
_entity_poly.pdbx_seq_one_letter_code
_entity_poly.pdbx_strand_id
1 'polypeptide(L)'
;MKTELCQFCLRSGILCPKCRKKVERGEVTQLDLEIGRLLLSMEEGYPPLQDVYFHKSVESDGVLAIFVGRGDIPRILSYGGKIIKALEQKTKKTIRVLEYKSDERKFLEDLFAPMDILTINHIWLPDGTTETRVILKGKGKRKNI
;
A
#
# COMPACT_ATOMS: atom_id res chain seq x y z
N MET A 1 -12.16 -1.75 -8.05
CA MET A 1 -11.54 -1.86 -6.72
C MET A 1 -12.64 -2.19 -5.75
N LYS A 2 -12.35 -3.17 -4.92
CA LYS A 2 -13.19 -3.57 -3.79
C LYS A 2 -12.62 -2.91 -2.53
N THR A 3 -13.47 -2.54 -1.61
CA THR A 3 -13.05 -1.92 -0.34
C THR A 3 -14.17 -2.04 0.69
N GLU A 4 -13.81 -1.86 1.96
CA GLU A 4 -14.72 -1.79 3.10
C GLU A 4 -15.68 -0.59 3.05
N LEU A 5 -15.40 0.40 2.19
CA LEU A 5 -16.22 1.58 1.97
C LEU A 5 -17.23 1.39 0.83
N CYS A 6 -18.38 2.04 0.92
CA CYS A 6 -19.33 2.03 -0.19
C CYS A 6 -18.74 2.79 -1.40
N GLN A 7 -18.69 2.15 -2.57
CA GLN A 7 -18.22 2.80 -3.81
C GLN A 7 -18.99 4.09 -4.12
N PHE A 8 -20.31 4.12 -3.86
CA PHE A 8 -21.11 5.34 -4.01
C PHE A 8 -20.62 6.48 -3.11
N CYS A 9 -20.24 6.20 -1.86
CA CYS A 9 -19.75 7.21 -0.93
C CYS A 9 -18.38 7.75 -1.32
N LEU A 10 -17.53 6.88 -1.89
CA LEU A 10 -16.27 7.32 -2.47
C LEU A 10 -16.53 8.23 -3.68
N ARG A 11 -17.34 7.81 -4.66
CA ARG A 11 -17.63 8.62 -5.87
C ARG A 11 -18.33 9.94 -5.58
N SER A 12 -19.38 9.93 -4.76
CA SER A 12 -20.20 11.12 -4.48
C SER A 12 -19.55 12.08 -3.48
N GLY A 13 -18.56 11.60 -2.72
CA GLY A 13 -17.99 12.35 -1.61
C GLY A 13 -18.85 12.38 -0.34
N ILE A 14 -20.08 11.87 -0.40
CA ILE A 14 -21.05 11.91 0.69
C ILE A 14 -21.08 10.55 1.42
N LEU A 15 -20.74 10.55 2.71
CA LEU A 15 -20.73 9.35 3.54
C LEU A 15 -22.15 8.95 3.97
N CYS A 16 -22.54 7.72 3.66
CA CYS A 16 -23.74 7.10 4.21
C CYS A 16 -23.57 6.86 5.72
N PRO A 17 -24.67 6.64 6.48
CA PRO A 17 -24.60 6.44 7.92
C PRO A 17 -23.65 5.31 8.35
N LYS A 18 -23.54 4.24 7.54
CA LYS A 18 -22.61 3.12 7.80
C LYS A 18 -21.14 3.53 7.64
N CYS A 19 -20.78 4.20 6.54
CA CYS A 19 -19.40 4.66 6.32
C CYS A 19 -19.02 5.76 7.31
N ARG A 20 -19.95 6.65 7.68
CA ARG A 20 -19.71 7.69 8.69
C ARG A 20 -19.34 7.07 10.04
N LYS A 21 -20.07 6.05 10.50
CA LYS A 21 -19.73 5.31 11.72
C LYS A 21 -18.33 4.68 11.69
N LYS A 22 -17.89 4.17 10.54
CA LYS A 22 -16.51 3.62 10.39
C LYS A 22 -15.46 4.72 10.59
N VAL A 23 -15.70 5.91 10.04
CA VAL A 23 -14.81 7.07 10.22
C VAL A 23 -14.84 7.56 11.68
N GLU A 24 -16.02 7.67 12.29
CA GLU A 24 -16.17 8.06 13.70
C GLU A 24 -15.48 7.10 14.67
N ARG A 25 -15.43 5.81 14.34
CA ARG A 25 -14.70 4.78 15.10
C ARG A 25 -13.19 4.77 14.87
N GLY A 26 -12.69 5.56 13.92
CA GLY A 26 -11.29 5.54 13.51
C GLY A 26 -10.88 4.31 12.70
N GLU A 27 -11.84 3.49 12.22
CA GLU A 27 -11.56 2.35 11.35
C GLU A 27 -11.11 2.81 9.94
N VAL A 28 -11.50 4.02 9.55
CA VAL A 28 -11.19 4.64 8.25
C VAL A 28 -10.73 6.07 8.49
N THR A 29 -9.59 6.43 7.91
CA THR A 29 -9.00 7.78 7.98
C THR A 29 -9.42 8.67 6.80
N GLN A 30 -9.18 9.98 6.91
CA GLN A 30 -9.32 10.91 5.77
C GLN A 30 -8.44 10.51 4.57
N LEU A 31 -7.23 10.03 4.86
CA LEU A 31 -6.30 9.53 3.85
C LEU A 31 -6.89 8.32 3.11
N ASP A 32 -7.53 7.40 3.84
CA ASP A 32 -8.19 6.23 3.23
C ASP A 32 -9.31 6.63 2.27
N LEU A 33 -10.07 7.68 2.61
CA LEU A 33 -11.11 8.22 1.74
C LEU A 33 -10.51 8.86 0.49
N GLU A 34 -9.45 9.65 0.63
CA GLU A 34 -8.76 10.31 -0.48
C GLU A 34 -8.17 9.28 -1.46
N ILE A 35 -7.41 8.31 -0.94
CA ILE A 35 -6.78 7.27 -1.74
C ILE A 35 -7.81 6.31 -2.33
N GLY A 36 -8.85 5.95 -1.58
CA GLY A 36 -9.96 5.14 -2.09
C GLY A 36 -10.67 5.81 -3.27
N ARG A 37 -10.90 7.13 -3.21
CA ARG A 37 -11.46 7.91 -4.33
C ARG A 37 -10.52 7.94 -5.53
N LEU A 38 -9.23 8.15 -5.26
CA LEU A 38 -8.21 8.21 -6.30
C LEU A 38 -8.13 6.89 -7.07
N LEU A 39 -8.04 5.77 -6.36
CA LEU A 39 -8.01 4.43 -6.93
C LEU A 39 -9.27 4.15 -7.75
N LEU A 40 -10.45 4.49 -7.21
CA LEU A 40 -11.73 4.30 -7.90
C LEU A 40 -11.84 5.12 -9.19
N SER A 41 -11.31 6.34 -9.23
CA SER A 41 -11.26 7.16 -10.44
C SER A 41 -10.31 6.60 -11.51
N MET A 42 -9.33 5.79 -11.11
CA MET A 42 -8.33 5.22 -12.00
C MET A 42 -8.75 3.87 -12.59
N GLU A 43 -9.76 3.21 -12.04
CA GLU A 43 -10.25 1.91 -12.53
C GLU A 43 -10.71 1.93 -13.99
N GLU A 44 -11.25 3.06 -14.46
CA GLU A 44 -11.70 3.20 -15.85
C GLU A 44 -10.52 3.11 -16.84
N GLY A 45 -9.35 3.61 -16.44
CA GLY A 45 -8.13 3.56 -17.24
C GLY A 45 -7.25 2.33 -16.98
N TYR A 46 -7.47 1.61 -15.88
CA TYR A 46 -6.67 0.47 -15.45
C TYR A 46 -7.55 -0.70 -14.97
N PRO A 47 -8.02 -1.56 -15.89
CA PRO A 47 -8.91 -2.69 -15.56
C PRO A 47 -8.46 -3.59 -14.41
N PRO A 48 -7.15 -3.89 -14.19
CA PRO A 48 -6.71 -4.71 -13.06
C PRO A 48 -7.05 -4.13 -11.69
N LEU A 49 -7.24 -2.81 -11.57
CA LEU A 49 -7.69 -2.20 -10.31
C LEU A 49 -9.11 -2.61 -9.93
N GLN A 50 -9.93 -3.09 -10.87
CA GLN A 50 -11.30 -3.51 -10.60
C GLN A 50 -11.36 -4.63 -9.56
N ASP A 51 -10.42 -5.57 -9.64
CA ASP A 51 -10.35 -6.73 -8.77
C ASP A 51 -9.38 -6.60 -7.59
N VAL A 52 -8.74 -5.44 -7.41
CA VAL A 52 -7.89 -5.17 -6.24
C VAL A 52 -8.76 -4.82 -5.04
N TYR A 53 -8.45 -5.41 -3.89
CA TYR A 53 -9.07 -5.07 -2.62
C TYR A 53 -8.21 -4.04 -1.86
N PHE A 54 -8.72 -2.83 -1.65
CA PHE A 54 -8.08 -1.79 -0.85
C PHE A 54 -8.53 -1.85 0.62
N HIS A 55 -7.56 -2.00 1.53
CA HIS A 55 -7.81 -2.08 2.97
C HIS A 55 -7.57 -0.76 3.70
N LYS A 56 -6.35 -0.21 3.60
CA LYS A 56 -6.00 1.07 4.22
C LYS A 56 -4.79 1.71 3.54
N SER A 57 -4.51 2.92 3.94
CA SER A 57 -3.37 3.72 3.56
C SER A 57 -2.72 4.35 4.79
N VAL A 58 -1.40 4.52 4.72
CA VAL A 58 -0.59 5.19 5.75
C VAL A 58 0.41 6.07 5.05
N GLU A 59 0.62 7.26 5.58
CA GLU A 59 1.61 8.19 5.07
C GLU A 59 2.62 8.54 6.16
N SER A 60 3.91 8.52 5.81
CA SER A 60 5.00 9.07 6.62
C SER A 60 6.12 9.56 5.72
N ASP A 61 6.69 10.72 6.03
CA ASP A 61 7.93 11.23 5.39
C ASP A 61 7.90 11.23 3.85
N GLY A 62 6.75 11.58 3.26
CA GLY A 62 6.57 11.60 1.81
C GLY A 62 6.43 10.22 1.15
N VAL A 63 6.31 9.16 1.94
CA VAL A 63 5.98 7.80 1.49
C VAL A 63 4.53 7.50 1.83
N LEU A 64 3.76 7.07 0.83
CA LEU A 64 2.38 6.61 0.96
C LEU A 64 2.35 5.09 0.80
N ALA A 65 2.14 4.38 1.89
CA ALA A 65 1.91 2.94 1.92
C ALA A 65 0.42 2.62 1.71
N ILE A 66 0.13 1.79 0.72
CA ILE A 66 -1.21 1.32 0.34
C ILE A 66 -1.28 -0.17 0.65
N PHE A 67 -2.20 -0.55 1.54
CA PHE A 67 -2.44 -1.94 1.93
C PHE A 67 -3.54 -2.55 1.07
N VAL A 68 -3.20 -3.67 0.42
CA VAL A 68 -4.11 -4.37 -0.49
C VAL A 68 -4.33 -5.83 -0.11
N GLY A 69 -5.32 -6.47 -0.72
CA GLY A 69 -5.60 -7.88 -0.55
C GLY A 69 -4.38 -8.75 -0.90
N ARG A 70 -4.31 -9.94 -0.27
CA ARG A 70 -3.26 -10.91 -0.59
C ARG A 70 -3.33 -11.29 -2.07
N GLY A 71 -2.20 -11.25 -2.77
CA GLY A 71 -2.13 -11.54 -4.20
C GLY A 71 -2.55 -10.39 -5.13
N ASP A 72 -2.91 -9.22 -4.61
CA ASP A 72 -3.28 -8.05 -5.43
C ASP A 72 -2.09 -7.18 -5.83
N ILE A 73 -0.93 -7.33 -5.18
CA ILE A 73 0.29 -6.56 -5.51
C ILE A 73 0.66 -6.68 -7.01
N PRO A 74 0.71 -7.87 -7.63
CA PRO A 74 1.01 -8.00 -9.06
C PRO A 74 0.05 -7.23 -9.96
N ARG A 75 -1.21 -7.05 -9.53
CA ARG A 75 -2.24 -6.32 -10.28
C ARG A 75 -1.98 -4.81 -10.23
N ILE A 76 -1.52 -4.28 -9.10
CA ILE A 76 -1.08 -2.88 -9.00
C ILE A 76 0.23 -2.64 -9.75
N LEU A 77 1.15 -3.60 -9.70
CA LEU A 77 2.42 -3.53 -10.44
C LEU A 77 2.28 -3.79 -11.94
N SER A 78 1.09 -4.19 -12.39
CA SER A 78 0.79 -4.42 -13.80
C SER A 78 1.01 -3.17 -14.66
N TYR A 79 0.97 -3.35 -15.98
CA TYR A 79 1.31 -2.31 -16.96
C TYR A 79 2.70 -1.69 -16.76
N GLY A 80 3.65 -2.44 -16.19
CA GLY A 80 5.01 -1.97 -15.95
C GLY A 80 5.07 -0.85 -14.89
N GLY A 81 4.20 -0.89 -13.89
CA GLY A 81 4.16 0.09 -12.81
C GLY A 81 3.56 1.45 -13.22
N LYS A 82 2.83 1.55 -14.34
CA LYS A 82 2.13 2.78 -14.74
C LYS A 82 1.13 3.25 -13.69
N ILE A 83 0.44 2.32 -13.03
CA ILE A 83 -0.50 2.62 -11.94
C ILE A 83 0.23 3.32 -10.80
N ILE A 84 1.37 2.75 -10.35
CA ILE A 84 2.22 3.36 -9.32
C ILE A 84 2.67 4.75 -9.74
N LYS A 85 3.22 4.91 -10.96
CA LYS A 85 3.67 6.22 -11.45
C LYS A 85 2.54 7.25 -11.49
N ALA A 86 1.33 6.85 -11.88
CA ALA A 86 0.18 7.74 -11.90
C ALA A 86 -0.25 8.13 -10.47
N LEU A 87 -0.18 7.21 -9.51
CA LEU A 87 -0.40 7.51 -8.09
C LEU A 87 0.68 8.45 -7.54
N GLU A 88 1.95 8.20 -7.84
CA GLU A 88 3.08 9.06 -7.46
C GLU A 88 2.90 10.48 -8.02
N GLN A 89 2.51 10.63 -9.29
CA GLN A 89 2.28 11.94 -9.91
C GLN A 89 1.12 12.71 -9.27
N LYS A 90 0.00 12.03 -8.97
CA LYS A 90 -1.17 12.66 -8.38
C LYS A 90 -0.99 13.00 -6.90
N THR A 91 -0.30 12.14 -6.15
CA THR A 91 -0.09 12.32 -4.70
C THR A 91 1.19 13.07 -4.36
N LYS A 92 2.13 13.19 -5.33
CA LYS A 92 3.50 13.71 -5.15
C LYS A 92 4.29 12.99 -4.05
N LYS A 93 3.95 11.72 -3.78
CA LYS A 93 4.54 10.88 -2.75
C LYS A 93 5.14 9.63 -3.36
N THR A 94 6.13 9.05 -2.70
CA THR A 94 6.66 7.72 -3.07
C THR A 94 5.64 6.67 -2.67
N ILE A 95 5.20 5.84 -3.61
CA ILE A 95 4.16 4.84 -3.31
C ILE A 95 4.79 3.52 -2.88
N ARG A 96 4.29 2.96 -1.79
CA ARG A 96 4.55 1.58 -1.38
C ARG A 96 3.28 0.77 -1.39
N VAL A 97 3.34 -0.46 -1.89
CA VAL A 97 2.19 -1.36 -1.91
C VAL A 97 2.54 -2.56 -1.04
N LEU A 98 1.69 -2.87 -0.07
CA LEU A 98 1.91 -3.89 0.95
C LEU A 98 0.69 -4.82 1.01
N GLU A 99 0.89 -6.11 1.24
CA GLU A 99 -0.24 -7.00 1.53
C GLU A 99 -0.80 -6.76 2.94
N TYR A 100 -2.12 -6.71 3.06
CA TYR A 100 -2.80 -6.55 4.33
C TYR A 100 -2.75 -7.84 5.15
N LYS A 101 -2.38 -7.71 6.43
CA LYS A 101 -2.22 -8.84 7.36
C LYS A 101 -1.32 -9.96 6.80
N SER A 102 -0.19 -9.58 6.20
CA SER A 102 0.86 -10.52 5.83
C SER A 102 1.70 -10.92 7.05
N ASP A 103 2.47 -11.99 6.92
CA ASP A 103 3.54 -12.31 7.87
C ASP A 103 4.67 -11.27 7.78
N GLU A 104 5.53 -11.23 8.81
CA GLU A 104 6.60 -10.24 8.92
C GLU A 104 7.57 -10.30 7.73
N ARG A 105 7.95 -11.51 7.29
CA ARG A 105 8.87 -11.66 6.16
C ARG A 105 8.27 -11.05 4.90
N LYS A 106 7.03 -11.42 4.57
CA LYS A 106 6.32 -10.87 3.41
C LYS A 106 6.14 -9.35 3.51
N PHE A 107 5.81 -8.84 4.70
CA PHE A 107 5.70 -7.41 4.94
C PHE A 107 7.01 -6.68 4.63
N LEU A 108 8.14 -7.20 5.14
CA LEU A 108 9.46 -6.61 4.88
C LEU A 108 9.84 -6.71 3.40
N GLU A 109 9.56 -7.85 2.75
CA GLU A 109 9.81 -8.03 1.31
C GLU A 109 9.04 -7.00 0.47
N ASP A 110 7.76 -6.80 0.75
CA ASP A 110 6.93 -5.78 0.09
C ASP A 110 7.44 -4.36 0.42
N LEU A 111 7.83 -4.13 1.67
CA LEU A 111 8.37 -2.84 2.15
C LEU A 111 9.73 -2.51 1.52
N PHE A 112 10.56 -3.48 1.13
CA PHE A 112 11.88 -3.25 0.54
C PHE A 112 11.99 -3.55 -0.97
N ALA A 113 10.93 -4.04 -1.61
CA ALA A 113 10.85 -4.25 -3.06
C ALA A 113 11.35 -3.04 -3.91
N PRO A 114 12.17 -3.19 -4.96
CA PRO A 114 12.64 -4.44 -5.55
C PRO A 114 13.99 -4.88 -4.98
N MET A 115 14.37 -4.49 -3.75
CA MET A 115 15.60 -4.98 -3.13
C MET A 115 15.36 -6.38 -2.55
N ASP A 116 16.29 -7.29 -2.81
CA ASP A 116 16.24 -8.64 -2.24
C ASP A 116 16.64 -8.59 -0.75
N ILE A 117 15.86 -9.22 0.11
CA ILE A 117 16.24 -9.43 1.52
C ILE A 117 17.14 -10.67 1.59
N LEU A 118 18.36 -10.48 2.08
CA LEU A 118 19.31 -11.58 2.30
C LEU A 118 19.07 -12.26 3.65
N THR A 119 18.78 -11.48 4.69
CA THR A 119 18.64 -12.00 6.06
C THR A 119 17.74 -11.10 6.89
N ILE A 120 16.95 -11.70 7.77
CA ILE A 120 16.16 -11.03 8.81
C ILE A 120 16.61 -11.65 10.14
N ASN A 121 17.17 -10.83 11.03
CA ASN A 121 17.64 -11.25 12.34
C ASN A 121 16.85 -10.54 13.42
N HIS A 122 16.37 -11.28 14.42
CA HIS A 122 15.80 -10.72 15.64
C HIS A 122 16.84 -10.74 16.75
N ILE A 123 17.09 -9.59 17.35
CA ILE A 123 18.06 -9.40 18.43
C ILE A 123 17.27 -9.06 19.68
N TRP A 124 17.25 -9.99 20.65
CA TRP A 124 16.63 -9.75 21.95
C TRP A 124 17.59 -8.99 22.86
N LEU A 125 17.15 -7.84 23.34
CA LEU A 125 17.94 -6.98 24.22
C LEU A 125 17.67 -7.31 25.70
N PRO A 126 18.62 -7.03 26.62
CA PRO A 126 18.44 -7.28 28.05
C PRO A 126 17.28 -6.52 28.70
N ASP A 127 16.80 -5.45 28.07
CA ASP A 127 15.63 -4.67 28.48
C ASP A 127 14.29 -5.33 28.10
N GLY A 128 14.33 -6.49 27.43
CA GLY A 128 13.16 -7.23 26.98
C GLY A 128 12.61 -6.78 25.62
N THR A 129 13.23 -5.80 24.97
CA THR A 129 12.86 -5.37 23.62
C THR A 129 13.48 -6.28 22.55
N THR A 130 12.96 -6.21 21.33
CA THR A 130 13.49 -6.96 20.18
C THR A 130 13.82 -5.98 19.06
N GLU A 131 15.05 -5.99 18.57
CA GLU A 131 15.46 -5.28 17.37
C GLU A 131 15.42 -6.22 16.15
N THR A 132 14.74 -5.81 15.08
CA THR A 132 14.75 -6.55 13.81
C THR A 132 15.75 -5.93 12.85
N ARG A 133 16.85 -6.65 12.57
CA ARG A 133 17.87 -6.26 11.60
C ARG A 133 17.64 -6.94 10.26
N VAL A 134 17.40 -6.15 9.22
CA VAL A 134 17.17 -6.62 7.85
C VAL A 134 18.39 -6.30 6.98
N ILE A 135 19.01 -7.32 6.37
CA ILE A 135 20.14 -7.16 5.45
C ILE A 135 19.62 -7.23 4.03
N LEU A 136 19.84 -6.16 3.26
CA LEU A 136 19.41 -6.05 1.87
C LEU A 136 20.56 -6.32 0.91
N LYS A 137 20.27 -6.94 -0.22
CA LYS A 137 21.21 -7.10 -1.32
C LYS A 137 21.40 -5.75 -2.00
N GLY A 138 22.62 -5.22 -1.96
CA GLY A 138 22.97 -4.00 -2.67
C GLY A 138 22.68 -4.14 -4.17
N LYS A 139 22.11 -3.09 -4.79
CA LYS A 139 22.00 -3.04 -6.25
C LYS A 139 23.41 -3.02 -6.83
N GLY A 140 23.82 -4.11 -7.48
CA GLY A 140 24.96 -4.05 -8.40
C GLY A 140 24.70 -2.91 -9.38
N LYS A 141 25.66 -2.00 -9.55
CA LYS A 141 25.55 -0.88 -10.50
C LYS A 141 24.99 -1.42 -11.82
N ARG A 142 23.83 -0.93 -12.27
CA ARG A 142 23.41 -1.08 -13.67
C ARG A 142 24.54 -0.48 -14.51
N LYS A 143 25.40 -1.32 -15.08
CA LYS A 143 26.23 -0.92 -16.22
C LYS A 143 25.24 -0.70 -17.36
N ASN A 144 24.89 0.54 -17.62
CA ASN A 144 24.36 0.91 -18.92
C ASN A 144 25.51 0.65 -19.90
N ILE A 145 25.36 -0.39 -20.72
CA ILE A 145 26.14 -0.60 -21.95
C ILE A 145 25.25 -0.09 -23.07
#